data_AF-A0A812SV43-F1
#
_entry.id   AF-A0A812SV43-F1
#
_cell.length_a   1.000
_cell.length_b   1.000
_cell.length_c   1.000
_cell.angle_alpha   90.00
_cell.angle_beta   90.00
_cell.angle_gamma   90.00
#
_symmetry.space_group_name_H-M   'P 1'
#
loop_
_entity.id
_entity.type
_entity.pdbx_description
1 polymer ?
#
loop_
_entity_poly.entity_id
_entity_poly.type
_entity_poly.pdbx_seq_one_letter_code
_entity_poly.pdbx_strand_id
1 'polypeptide(L)'
;NCREMGQIYTSGKELCEKMWGTAFRYERNENLAYTMWFFDAENPNDEVSSRLGKGNATSCHLKGEQDGRLDPGFYSGLNESSACCSQSEVATLEKLKQRLGAGFQWDRCGPLSQECERFFVQEACFYECDPNAGLYRKYNESAYDPRCDAENKAYQPIYAASLLCHQ
;
A
#
# COMPACT_ATOMS: atom_id res chain seq x y z
N ASN A 1 -0.96 13.78 19.19
CA ASN A 1 0.16 13.32 20.05
C ASN A 1 1.01 12.33 19.27
N CYS A 2 2.31 12.59 19.20
CA CYS A 2 3.31 11.71 18.59
C CYS A 2 3.63 10.51 19.49
N ARG A 3 3.84 9.34 18.90
CA ARG A 3 4.14 8.07 19.59
C ARG A 3 5.13 7.28 18.76
N GLU A 4 5.95 6.47 19.42
CA GLU A 4 6.86 5.55 18.74
C GLU A 4 6.09 4.40 18.08
N MET A 5 6.62 3.85 16.99
CA MET A 5 6.01 2.73 16.26
C MET A 5 5.73 1.54 17.18
N GLY A 6 6.68 1.18 18.06
CA GLY A 6 6.53 0.08 19.03
C GLY A 6 5.51 0.34 20.15
N GLN A 7 5.03 1.59 20.30
CA GLN A 7 3.91 1.91 21.18
C GLN A 7 2.56 1.81 20.45
N ILE A 8 2.57 1.90 19.12
CA ILE A 8 1.38 1.81 18.27
C ILE A 8 1.09 0.33 17.95
N TYR A 9 2.13 -0.42 17.60
CA TYR A 9 2.04 -1.85 17.26
C TYR A 9 2.91 -2.66 18.22
N THR A 10 2.33 -3.69 18.83
CA THR A 10 2.96 -4.60 19.78
C THR A 10 3.87 -5.64 19.13
N SER A 11 3.73 -5.86 17.82
CA SER A 11 4.54 -6.80 17.05
C SER A 11 4.49 -6.51 15.55
N GLY A 12 5.42 -7.10 14.78
CA GLY A 12 5.36 -7.06 13.31
C GLY A 12 4.09 -7.70 12.74
N LYS A 13 3.51 -8.69 13.44
CA LYS A 13 2.21 -9.27 13.10
C LYS A 13 1.10 -8.23 13.21
N GLU A 14 1.01 -7.53 14.34
CA GLU A 14 -0.02 -6.52 14.54
C GLU A 14 0.15 -5.35 13.57
N LEU A 15 1.40 -4.93 13.31
CA LEU A 15 1.69 -3.92 12.29
C LEU A 15 1.10 -4.35 10.94
N CYS A 16 1.39 -5.57 10.49
CA CYS A 16 0.91 -6.09 9.22
C CYS A 16 -0.62 -6.15 9.13
N GLU A 17 -1.29 -6.63 10.18
CA GLU A 17 -2.75 -6.81 10.22
C GLU A 17 -3.53 -5.53 10.56
N LYS A 18 -2.85 -4.39 10.77
CA LYS A 18 -3.49 -3.11 11.15
C LYS A 18 -3.15 -1.94 10.24
N MET A 19 -1.91 -1.84 9.76
CA MET A 19 -1.44 -0.69 9.02
C MET A 19 -2.25 -0.44 7.74
N TRP A 20 -2.65 -1.51 7.06
CA TRP A 20 -3.44 -1.48 5.83
C TRP A 20 -4.88 -2.00 6.03
N GLY A 21 -5.42 -1.87 7.25
CA GLY A 21 -6.73 -2.42 7.60
C GLY A 21 -6.78 -3.93 7.40
N THR A 22 -7.86 -4.45 6.80
CA THR A 22 -7.99 -5.88 6.48
C THR A 22 -7.35 -6.32 5.15
N ALA A 23 -6.57 -5.47 4.48
CA ALA A 23 -6.03 -5.78 3.14
C ALA A 23 -5.00 -6.91 3.18
N PHE A 24 -4.12 -6.91 4.19
CA PHE A 24 -3.05 -7.88 4.35
C PHE A 24 -3.19 -8.65 5.67
N ARG A 25 -2.65 -9.88 5.68
CA ARG A 25 -2.55 -10.72 6.88
C ARG A 25 -1.10 -11.13 7.09
N TYR A 26 -0.72 -11.36 8.34
CA TYR A 26 0.59 -11.89 8.65
C TYR A 26 0.71 -13.35 8.18
N GLU A 27 1.85 -13.67 7.56
CA GLU A 27 2.15 -15.00 7.02
C GLU A 27 3.57 -15.42 7.43
N ARG A 28 3.73 -16.69 7.79
CA ARG A 28 5.04 -17.28 8.16
C ARG A 28 5.67 -18.03 7.00
N ASN A 29 4.87 -18.52 6.06
CA ASN A 29 5.39 -19.14 4.85
C ASN A 29 5.79 -18.05 3.86
N GLU A 30 7.08 -17.80 3.73
CA GLU A 30 7.63 -16.78 2.83
C GLU A 30 7.19 -16.96 1.37
N ASN A 31 6.87 -18.19 0.93
CA ASN A 31 6.33 -18.45 -0.41
C ASN A 31 4.92 -17.88 -0.64
N LEU A 32 4.24 -17.48 0.42
CA LEU A 32 2.90 -16.88 0.41
C LEU A 32 2.92 -15.42 0.89
N ALA A 33 4.10 -14.86 1.15
CA ALA A 33 4.27 -13.52 1.69
C ALA A 33 4.77 -12.55 0.62
N TYR A 34 4.18 -11.37 0.56
CA TYR A 34 4.65 -10.30 -0.31
C TYR A 34 5.97 -9.73 0.22
N THR A 35 6.86 -9.37 -0.69
CA THR A 35 8.10 -8.67 -0.41
C THR A 35 7.92 -7.19 -0.78
N MET A 36 8.14 -6.29 0.19
CA MET A 36 7.98 -4.85 -0.02
C MET A 36 9.12 -4.21 -0.82
N TRP A 37 10.25 -4.91 -0.96
CA TRP A 37 11.44 -4.39 -1.64
C TRP A 37 12.32 -5.50 -2.19
N PHE A 38 12.71 -5.38 -3.45
CA PHE A 38 13.58 -6.32 -4.14
C PHE A 38 14.50 -5.56 -5.13
N PHE A 39 15.48 -6.26 -5.70
CA PHE A 39 16.41 -5.70 -6.69
C PHE A 39 16.39 -6.46 -8.02
N ASP A 40 15.62 -7.54 -8.07
CA ASP A 40 15.51 -8.38 -9.26
C ASP A 40 14.69 -7.68 -10.34
N ALA A 41 14.95 -8.03 -11.59
CA ALA A 41 14.25 -7.46 -12.73
C ALA A 41 12.77 -7.88 -12.79
N GLU A 42 12.45 -9.03 -12.20
CA GLU A 42 11.11 -9.61 -12.13
C GLU A 42 10.49 -9.31 -10.76
N ASN A 43 9.20 -9.00 -10.71
CA ASN A 43 8.50 -8.77 -9.46
C ASN A 43 8.19 -10.12 -8.77
N PRO A 44 8.82 -10.46 -7.63
CA PRO A 44 8.56 -11.73 -6.94
C PRO A 44 7.11 -11.84 -6.44
N ASN A 45 6.41 -10.71 -6.29
CA ASN A 45 5.02 -10.69 -5.87
C ASN A 45 4.05 -11.19 -6.95
N ASP A 46 4.46 -11.26 -8.22
CA ASP A 46 3.65 -11.86 -9.29
C ASP A 46 3.41 -13.36 -9.00
N GLU A 47 4.46 -14.10 -8.65
CA GLU A 47 4.36 -15.52 -8.32
C GLU A 47 3.59 -15.75 -7.01
N VAL A 48 3.76 -14.86 -6.02
CA VAL A 48 3.00 -14.91 -4.77
C VAL A 48 1.51 -14.68 -5.03
N SER A 49 1.13 -13.68 -5.82
CA SER A 49 -0.26 -13.44 -6.23
C SER A 49 -0.87 -14.64 -6.96
N SER A 50 -0.11 -15.26 -7.86
CA SER A 50 -0.51 -16.48 -8.55
C SER A 50 -0.75 -17.64 -7.58
N ARG A 51 0.15 -17.88 -6.62
CA ARG A 51 -0.01 -18.92 -5.58
C ARG A 51 -1.23 -18.68 -4.69
N LEU A 52 -1.59 -17.41 -4.44
CA LEU A 52 -2.76 -17.02 -3.68
C LEU A 52 -4.07 -17.03 -4.49
N GLY A 53 -4.03 -17.41 -5.77
CA GLY A 53 -5.19 -17.49 -6.64
C GLY A 53 -5.74 -16.13 -7.08
N LYS A 54 -4.94 -15.06 -6.94
CA LYS A 54 -5.29 -13.71 -7.40
C LYS A 54 -4.92 -13.47 -8.86
N GLY A 55 -3.99 -14.28 -9.40
CA GLY A 55 -3.41 -14.11 -10.73
C GLY A 55 -2.38 -12.98 -10.77
N ASN A 56 -1.85 -12.68 -11.95
CA ASN A 56 -0.88 -11.60 -12.13
C ASN A 56 -1.61 -10.28 -12.38
N ALA A 57 -1.25 -9.23 -11.66
CA ALA A 57 -1.83 -7.91 -11.88
C ALA A 57 -1.41 -7.34 -13.25
N THR A 58 -2.38 -7.18 -14.15
CA THR A 58 -2.18 -6.59 -15.49
C THR A 58 -2.51 -5.10 -15.53
N SER A 59 -3.21 -4.58 -14.53
CA SER A 59 -3.66 -3.20 -14.41
C SER A 59 -3.37 -2.65 -13.02
N CYS A 60 -3.27 -1.33 -12.92
CA CYS A 60 -3.08 -0.63 -11.66
C CYS A 60 -4.44 -0.40 -10.99
N HIS A 61 -4.64 -1.00 -9.82
CA HIS A 61 -5.82 -0.80 -8.99
C HIS A 61 -5.56 0.20 -7.85
N LEU A 62 -4.52 1.04 -8.01
CA LEU A 62 -4.07 2.07 -7.08
C LEU A 62 -4.45 3.46 -7.62
N LYS A 63 -4.51 4.47 -6.76
CA LYS A 63 -5.12 5.77 -7.08
C LYS A 63 -4.41 6.48 -8.24
N GLY A 64 -5.18 7.05 -9.15
CA GLY A 64 -4.77 8.26 -9.90
C GLY A 64 -3.83 8.11 -11.09
N GLU A 65 -3.35 6.93 -11.45
CA GLU A 65 -2.51 6.76 -12.64
C GLU A 65 -3.19 6.00 -13.77
N GLN A 66 -2.85 6.44 -14.98
CA GLN A 66 -3.33 5.94 -16.25
C GLN A 66 -3.03 4.44 -16.34
N ASP A 67 -3.92 3.73 -17.02
CA ASP A 67 -3.80 2.34 -17.41
C ASP A 67 -2.44 2.11 -18.10
N GLY A 68 -1.38 1.81 -17.34
CA GLY A 68 -0.02 1.78 -17.85
C GLY A 68 1.03 1.58 -16.77
N ARG A 69 1.85 0.54 -16.94
CA ARG A 69 3.06 0.32 -16.14
C ARG A 69 4.08 1.41 -16.49
N LEU A 70 4.72 2.00 -15.47
CA LEU A 70 5.64 3.12 -15.62
C LEU A 70 7.03 2.78 -15.07
N ASP A 71 8.04 3.52 -15.53
CA ASP A 71 9.36 3.58 -14.90
C ASP A 71 9.30 4.46 -13.64
N PRO A 72 9.47 3.88 -12.44
CA PRO A 72 9.47 4.63 -11.20
C PRO A 72 10.85 5.24 -10.84
N GLY A 73 11.94 4.84 -11.49
CA GLY A 73 13.30 5.27 -11.17
C GLY A 73 13.85 4.74 -9.84
N PHE A 74 14.97 5.33 -9.38
CA PHE A 74 15.89 4.81 -8.35
C PHE A 74 15.28 4.47 -6.97
N TYR A 75 14.15 5.06 -6.61
CA TYR A 75 13.60 4.95 -5.24
C TYR A 75 12.57 3.84 -5.04
N SER A 76 12.18 3.08 -6.06
CA SER A 76 11.02 2.19 -5.94
C SER A 76 11.32 0.72 -5.66
N GLY A 77 12.55 0.24 -5.90
CA GLY A 77 12.83 -1.20 -5.85
C GLY A 77 12.02 -2.04 -6.87
N LEU A 78 11.22 -1.39 -7.73
CA LEU A 78 10.41 -2.01 -8.77
C LEU A 78 11.01 -1.65 -10.14
N ASN A 79 11.08 -2.62 -11.04
CA ASN A 79 11.58 -2.40 -12.40
C ASN A 79 10.50 -1.81 -13.33
N GLU A 80 10.94 -1.06 -14.33
CA GLU A 80 10.20 -0.13 -15.21
C GLU A 80 8.97 -0.70 -15.94
N SER A 81 8.84 -2.03 -15.99
CA SER A 81 7.78 -2.72 -16.73
C SER A 81 6.65 -3.25 -15.85
N SER A 82 6.70 -2.99 -14.54
CA SER A 82 5.80 -3.63 -13.57
C SER A 82 5.34 -2.73 -12.44
N ALA A 83 5.71 -1.45 -12.42
CA ALA A 83 5.27 -0.51 -11.39
C ALA A 83 4.05 0.28 -11.85
N CYS A 84 3.20 0.62 -10.89
CA CYS A 84 2.03 1.48 -11.06
C CYS A 84 2.31 2.96 -10.84
N CYS A 85 3.55 3.33 -10.55
CA CYS A 85 3.92 4.70 -10.22
C CYS A 85 4.93 5.29 -11.20
N SER A 86 4.76 6.57 -11.53
CA SER A 86 5.70 7.29 -12.39
C SER A 86 6.93 7.78 -11.62
N GLN A 87 8.06 7.89 -12.32
CA GLN A 87 9.26 8.56 -11.82
C GLN A 87 8.94 9.96 -11.27
N SER A 88 8.00 10.68 -11.87
CA SER A 88 7.65 12.03 -11.43
C SER A 88 7.07 12.08 -10.02
N GLU A 89 6.50 10.97 -9.53
CA GLU A 89 5.88 10.85 -8.21
C GLU A 89 6.82 10.30 -7.14
N VAL A 90 7.78 9.46 -7.54
CA VAL A 90 8.69 8.80 -6.58
C VAL A 90 10.16 9.22 -6.72
N ALA A 91 10.46 10.21 -7.57
CA ALA A 91 11.82 10.71 -7.81
C ALA A 91 12.56 11.25 -6.57
N THR A 92 11.83 11.65 -5.52
CA THR A 92 12.44 12.14 -4.28
C THR A 92 11.64 11.68 -3.07
N LEU A 93 12.32 11.61 -1.93
CA LEU A 93 11.71 11.33 -0.63
C LEU A 93 10.55 12.29 -0.32
N GLU A 94 10.71 13.59 -0.64
CA GLU A 94 9.66 14.60 -0.43
C GLU A 94 8.41 14.33 -1.26
N LYS A 95 8.57 13.94 -2.53
CA LYS A 95 7.43 13.60 -3.39
C LYS A 95 6.72 12.34 -2.90
N LEU A 96 7.49 11.33 -2.48
CA LEU A 96 6.94 10.09 -1.91
C LEU A 96 6.12 10.38 -0.64
N LYS A 97 6.64 11.21 0.27
CA LYS A 97 5.91 11.68 1.48
C LYS A 97 4.63 12.43 1.17
N GLN A 98 4.53 13.07 0.00
CA GLN A 98 3.39 13.89 -0.40
C GLN A 98 2.34 13.11 -1.21
N ARG A 99 2.62 11.88 -1.63
CA ARG A 99 1.76 11.11 -2.56
C ARG A 99 0.34 10.87 -2.04
N LEU A 100 0.20 10.59 -0.74
CA LEU A 100 -1.10 10.42 -0.08
C LEU A 100 -1.81 11.74 0.26
N GLY A 101 -1.18 12.88 -0.02
CA GLY A 101 -1.71 14.22 0.25
C GLY A 101 -1.30 14.78 1.61
N ALA A 102 -1.70 16.04 1.85
CA ALA A 102 -1.35 16.77 3.05
C ALA A 102 -1.86 16.06 4.31
N GLY A 103 -0.98 15.87 5.29
CA GLY A 103 -1.29 15.22 6.56
C GLY A 103 -1.04 13.71 6.59
N PHE A 104 -0.63 13.07 5.49
CA PHE A 104 -0.26 11.65 5.46
C PHE A 104 1.26 11.39 5.48
N GLN A 105 2.07 12.45 5.60
CA GLN A 105 3.52 12.33 5.75
C GLN A 105 3.86 11.47 6.99
N TRP A 106 4.81 10.56 6.89
CA TRP A 106 5.20 9.67 8.00
C TRP A 106 6.05 10.38 9.07
N ASP A 107 6.69 11.50 8.73
CA ASP A 107 7.60 12.27 9.60
C ASP A 107 6.95 13.53 10.22
N ARG A 108 5.63 13.57 10.35
CA ARG A 108 4.88 14.66 11.01
C ARG A 108 5.33 14.95 12.45
N CYS A 109 6.02 14.00 13.06
CA CYS A 109 6.54 14.08 14.42
C CYS A 109 8.03 14.46 14.48
N GLY A 110 8.61 14.85 13.34
CA GLY A 110 10.03 15.09 13.18
C GLY A 110 10.73 13.95 12.43
N PRO A 111 12.04 14.11 12.16
CA PRO A 111 12.83 13.12 11.44
C PRO A 111 12.80 11.75 12.13
N LEU A 112 12.68 10.70 11.33
CA LEU A 112 12.75 9.32 11.80
C LEU A 112 14.21 8.83 11.82
N SER A 113 14.48 7.72 12.52
CA SER A 113 15.76 7.01 12.35
C SER A 113 15.88 6.48 10.93
N GLN A 114 17.11 6.20 10.48
CA GLN A 114 17.36 5.70 9.13
C GLN A 114 16.60 4.39 8.84
N GLU A 115 16.57 3.48 9.79
CA GLU A 115 15.89 2.18 9.66
C GLU A 115 14.38 2.35 9.57
N CYS A 116 13.82 3.28 10.35
CA CYS A 116 12.40 3.59 10.34
C CYS A 116 11.97 4.29 9.05
N GLU A 117 12.76 5.25 8.56
CA GLU A 117 12.48 5.91 7.28
C GLU A 117 12.60 4.94 6.11
N ARG A 118 13.58 4.02 6.14
CA ARG A 118 13.70 2.96 5.14
C ARG A 118 12.44 2.09 5.08
N PHE A 119 11.87 1.72 6.22
CA PHE A 119 10.62 0.95 6.26
C PHE A 119 9.48 1.71 5.56
N PHE A 120 9.28 3.00 5.85
CA PHE A 120 8.22 3.80 5.23
C PHE A 120 8.44 4.05 3.74
N VAL A 121 9.70 4.17 3.29
CA VAL A 121 10.01 4.24 1.86
C VAL A 121 9.61 2.94 1.17
N GLN A 122 10.01 1.78 1.72
CA GLN A 122 9.65 0.47 1.16
C GLN A 122 8.14 0.24 1.18
N GLU A 123 7.46 0.69 2.24
CA GLU A 123 6.02 0.60 2.37
C GLU A 123 5.28 1.44 1.34
N ALA A 124 5.64 2.70 1.21
CA ALA A 124 5.02 3.60 0.25
C ALA A 124 5.24 3.09 -1.18
N CYS A 125 6.44 2.58 -1.51
CA CYS A 125 6.70 2.01 -2.82
C CYS A 125 5.91 0.71 -3.05
N PHE A 126 5.87 -0.20 -2.09
CA PHE A 126 5.06 -1.42 -2.21
C PHE A 126 3.57 -1.10 -2.39
N TYR A 127 3.00 -0.31 -1.49
CA TYR A 127 1.56 -0.08 -1.44
C TYR A 127 1.06 0.80 -2.58
N GLU A 128 1.88 1.73 -3.08
CA GLU A 128 1.49 2.70 -4.11
C GLU A 128 2.06 2.40 -5.50
N CYS A 129 3.00 1.46 -5.62
CA CYS A 129 3.61 1.12 -6.92
C CYS A 129 3.50 -0.37 -7.28
N ASP A 130 3.35 -1.31 -6.34
CA ASP A 130 3.22 -2.71 -6.72
C ASP A 130 1.80 -2.99 -7.25
N PRO A 131 1.64 -3.42 -8.52
CA PRO A 131 0.33 -3.68 -9.10
C PRO A 131 -0.41 -4.79 -8.35
N ASN A 132 0.32 -5.71 -7.71
CA ASN A 132 -0.25 -6.78 -6.92
C ASN A 132 -0.79 -6.30 -5.56
N ALA A 133 -0.21 -5.24 -4.97
CA ALA A 133 -0.78 -4.63 -3.77
C ALA A 133 -2.18 -4.08 -4.05
N GLY A 134 -2.40 -3.55 -5.27
CA GLY A 134 -3.70 -3.08 -5.74
C GLY A 134 -4.80 -4.15 -5.73
N LEU A 135 -4.47 -5.44 -5.84
CA LEU A 135 -5.46 -6.55 -5.82
C LEU A 135 -6.16 -6.74 -4.46
N TYR A 136 -5.66 -6.08 -3.42
CA TYR A 136 -6.22 -6.11 -2.06
C TYR A 136 -6.97 -4.82 -1.70
N ARG A 137 -7.05 -3.86 -2.63
CA ARG A 137 -7.80 -2.64 -2.41
C ARG A 137 -9.29 -2.96 -2.33
N LYS A 138 -9.87 -2.70 -1.16
CA LYS A 138 -11.27 -3.02 -0.85
C LYS A 138 -12.29 -2.19 -1.65
N TYR A 139 -11.93 -0.95 -2.00
CA TYR A 139 -12.81 -0.02 -2.69
C TYR A 139 -12.07 0.69 -3.83
N ASN A 140 -12.74 0.84 -4.98
CA ASN A 140 -12.34 1.82 -5.98
C ASN A 140 -12.53 3.23 -5.39
N GLU A 141 -11.61 4.15 -5.66
CA GLU A 141 -11.69 5.58 -5.33
C GLU A 141 -13.08 6.17 -5.61
N SER A 142 -13.61 5.89 -6.79
CA SER A 142 -14.90 6.40 -7.27
C SER A 142 -16.11 5.79 -6.55
N ALA A 143 -15.90 4.70 -5.81
CA ALA A 143 -16.91 3.96 -5.06
C ALA A 143 -16.68 4.01 -3.53
N TYR A 144 -15.60 4.64 -3.06
CA TYR A 144 -15.32 4.70 -1.63
C TYR A 144 -16.24 5.69 -0.91
N ASP A 145 -17.13 5.17 -0.08
CA ASP A 145 -17.91 5.95 0.87
C ASP A 145 -17.47 5.58 2.30
N PRO A 146 -16.92 6.53 3.08
CA PRO A 146 -16.41 6.24 4.42
C PRO A 146 -17.49 5.78 5.41
N ARG A 147 -18.78 5.95 5.09
CA ARG A 147 -19.89 5.41 5.89
C ARG A 147 -20.09 3.90 5.70
N CYS A 148 -19.59 3.36 4.60
CA CYS A 148 -19.67 1.93 4.24
C CYS A 148 -18.52 1.09 4.82
N ASP A 149 -17.48 1.74 5.33
CA ASP A 149 -16.26 1.07 5.78
C ASP A 149 -16.22 0.93 7.30
N ALA A 150 -16.38 -0.31 7.80
CA ALA A 150 -16.44 -0.61 9.23
C ALA A 150 -15.20 -0.18 10.03
N GLU A 151 -14.09 0.08 9.35
CA GLU A 151 -12.83 0.54 9.97
C GLU A 151 -12.73 2.08 10.01
N ASN A 152 -13.62 2.80 9.32
CA ASN A 152 -13.62 4.26 9.27
C ASN A 152 -14.45 4.87 10.43
N LYS A 153 -14.00 6.01 10.98
CA LYS A 153 -14.72 6.73 12.04
C LYS A 153 -16.11 7.22 11.63
N ALA A 154 -16.34 7.42 10.34
CA ALA A 154 -17.63 7.82 9.79
C ALA A 154 -18.58 6.64 9.52
N TYR A 155 -18.19 5.40 9.86
CA TYR A 155 -18.99 4.20 9.64
C TYR A 155 -20.39 4.32 10.22
N GLN A 156 -21.39 3.92 9.42
CA GLN A 156 -22.79 3.92 9.81
C GLN A 156 -23.40 2.54 9.53
N PRO A 157 -23.67 1.70 10.54
CA PRO A 157 -24.08 0.31 10.32
C PRO A 157 -25.40 0.18 9.55
N ILE A 158 -26.34 1.11 9.75
CA ILE A 158 -27.62 1.13 9.03
C ILE A 158 -27.42 1.53 7.56
N TYR A 159 -26.55 2.51 7.30
CA TYR A 159 -26.20 2.93 5.95
C TYR A 159 -25.43 1.83 5.22
N ALA A 160 -24.47 1.20 5.90
CA ALA A 160 -23.65 0.10 5.41
C ALA A 160 -24.46 -1.15 5.03
N ALA A 161 -25.55 -1.44 5.76
CA ALA A 161 -26.44 -2.55 5.47
C ALA A 161 -27.47 -2.24 4.33
N SER A 162 -27.48 -1.02 3.81
CA SER A 162 -28.35 -0.63 2.70
C SER A 162 -27.69 -0.92 1.34
N LEU A 163 -28.49 -0.96 0.27
CA LEU A 163 -28.01 -1.10 -1.12
C LEU A 163 -27.03 -0.01 -1.57
N LEU A 164 -26.79 1.02 -0.76
CA LEU A 164 -25.92 2.16 -1.08
C LEU A 164 -24.42 1.87 -0.89
N CYS A 165 -24.08 0.77 -0.23
CA CYS A 165 -22.68 0.35 -0.04
C CYS A 165 -22.26 -0.81 -0.95
N HIS A 166 -23.08 -1.12 -1.96
CA HIS A 166 -22.76 -2.11 -2.98
C HIS A 166 -22.24 -1.45 -4.26
N GLN A 167 -20.92 -1.54 -4.45
CA GLN A 167 -20.22 -1.81 -5.71
C GLN A 167 -18.74 -2.08 -5.43
#